data_AF-A0A1Z1W4K8-F1
#
_entry.id   AF-A0A1Z1W4K8-F1
#
_cell.length_a   1.000
_cell.length_b   1.000
_cell.length_c   1.000
_cell.angle_alpha   90.00
_cell.angle_beta   90.00
_cell.angle_gamma   90.00
#
_symmetry.space_group_name_H-M   'P 1'
#
loop_
_entity.id
_entity.type
_entity.pdbx_description
1 polymer ?
#
loop_
_entity_poly.entity_id
_entity_poly.type
_entity_poly.pdbx_seq_one_letter_code
_entity_poly.pdbx_strand_id
1 'polypeptide(L)' 'MIWWDALTVHAVGRALLFEDWARFTTVAAVSRYGEGSVEHRAVLDAWERVEVRVPER' A
#
# COMPACT_ATOMS: atom_id res chain seq x y z
N MET A 1 10.41 7.05 -0.53
CA MET A 1 10.18 5.80 0.25
C MET A 1 8.69 5.51 0.30
N ILE A 2 8.22 4.36 -0.20
CA ILE A 2 6.79 4.02 -0.32
C ILE A 2 6.04 4.21 1.01
N TRP A 3 6.59 3.71 2.13
CA TRP A 3 5.93 3.76 3.44
C TRP A 3 5.81 5.18 3.99
N TRP A 4 6.80 6.03 3.70
CA TRP A 4 6.73 7.43 4.10
C TRP A 4 5.54 8.14 3.43
N ASP A 5 5.38 7.99 2.12
CA ASP A 5 4.26 8.67 1.44
C ASP A 5 2.92 8.11 1.85
N ALA A 6 2.81 6.80 2.05
CA ALA A 6 1.58 6.19 2.56
C ALA A 6 1.21 6.72 3.96
N LEU A 7 2.18 7.06 4.82
CA LEU A 7 1.92 7.68 6.14
C LEU A 7 1.54 9.16 6.04
N THR A 8 2.11 9.90 5.08
CA THR A 8 1.98 11.36 5.03
C THR A 8 0.91 11.87 4.06
N VAL A 9 0.51 11.06 3.08
CA VAL A 9 -0.65 11.32 2.21
C VAL A 9 -1.91 11.01 3.01
N HIS A 10 -2.38 12.03 3.72
CA HIS A 10 -3.74 12.25 4.25
C HIS A 10 -4.50 11.01 4.77
N ALA A 11 -4.81 11.07 6.07
CA ALA A 11 -5.80 10.24 6.77
C ALA A 11 -5.34 8.86 7.28
N VAL A 12 -4.11 8.72 7.76
CA VAL A 12 -3.84 7.70 8.78
C VAL A 12 -4.54 8.14 10.07
N GLY A 13 -5.83 7.83 10.17
CA GLY A 13 -6.58 7.97 11.40
C GLY A 13 -5.98 7.09 12.50
N ARG A 14 -6.29 7.38 13.77
CA ARG A 14 -5.75 6.63 14.92
C ARG A 14 -6.14 5.14 14.96
N ALA A 15 -6.98 4.66 14.05
CA ALA A 15 -7.51 3.30 13.99
C ALA A 15 -7.37 2.71 12.58
N LEU A 16 -6.22 2.92 11.95
CA LEU A 16 -5.93 2.36 10.63
C LEU A 16 -5.80 0.82 10.71
N LEU A 17 -6.57 0.10 9.90
CA LEU A 17 -6.46 -1.36 9.82
C LEU A 17 -5.30 -1.77 8.91
N PHE A 18 -4.87 -3.03 8.99
CA PHE A 18 -3.85 -3.56 8.08
C PHE A 18 -4.29 -3.49 6.61
N GLU A 19 -5.58 -3.68 6.33
CA GLU A 19 -6.13 -3.60 4.96
C GLU A 19 -6.06 -2.17 4.40
N ASP A 20 -6.34 -1.16 5.24
CA ASP A 20 -6.19 0.25 4.88
C ASP A 20 -4.72 0.58 4.59
N TRP A 21 -3.81 0.07 5.44
CA TRP A 21 -2.38 0.24 5.24
C TRP A 21 -1.89 -0.41 3.96
N ALA A 22 -2.39 -1.62 3.68
CA ALA A 22 -2.08 -2.36 2.47
C ALA A 22 -2.54 -1.61 1.22
N ARG A 23 -3.74 -1.00 1.26
CA ARG A 23 -4.23 -0.10 0.21
C ARG A 23 -3.34 1.12 0.02
N PHE A 24 -2.99 1.83 1.09
CA PHE A 24 -2.21 3.07 1.00
C PHE A 24 -0.81 2.85 0.46
N THR A 25 -0.15 1.79 0.90
CA THR A 25 1.17 1.40 0.43
C THR A 25 1.15 0.95 -1.03
N THR A 26 0.11 0.25 -1.47
CA THR A 26 -0.10 -0.12 -2.88
C THR A 26 -0.31 1.12 -3.75
N VAL A 27 -1.16 2.07 -3.32
CA VAL A 27 -1.38 3.34 -4.02
C VAL A 27 -0.08 4.17 -4.09
N ALA A 28 0.71 4.21 -3.00
CA ALA A 28 1.99 4.91 -2.98
C ALA A 28 3.02 4.27 -3.92
N ALA A 29 2.99 2.95 -4.10
CA ALA A 29 3.84 2.25 -5.05
C ALA A 29 3.45 2.60 -6.50
N VAL A 30 2.15 2.56 -6.82
CA VAL A 30 1.62 2.95 -8.13
C VAL A 30 1.94 4.41 -8.45
N SER A 31 1.73 5.33 -7.50
CA SER A 31 1.97 6.76 -7.68
C SER A 31 3.43 7.07 -8.03
N ARG A 32 4.37 6.32 -7.45
CA ARG A 32 5.81 6.53 -7.67
C ARG A 32 6.38 5.82 -8.89
N TYR A 33 6.00 4.57 -9.07
CA TYR A 33 6.68 3.65 -9.99
C TYR A 33 5.78 3.22 -11.15
N GLY A 34 4.50 3.57 -11.11
CA GLY A 34 3.51 3.17 -12.10
C GLY A 34 2.81 1.87 -11.73
N GLU A 35 1.60 1.71 -12.28
CA GLU A 35 0.80 0.49 -12.15
C GLU A 35 1.50 -0.66 -12.87
N GLY A 36 1.60 -1.81 -12.19
CA GLY A 36 2.30 -2.99 -12.73
C GLY A 36 3.82 -2.84 -12.79
N SER A 37 4.41 -1.91 -12.06
CA SER A 37 5.86 -1.88 -11.81
C SER A 37 6.32 -3.07 -10.96
N VAL A 38 7.65 -3.28 -10.87
CA VAL A 38 8.22 -4.29 -9.97
C VAL A 38 7.87 -3.97 -8.52
N GLU A 39 7.90 -2.69 -8.16
CA GLU A 39 7.56 -2.19 -6.84
C GLU A 39 6.08 -2.37 -6.52
N HIS A 40 5.19 -2.09 -7.48
CA HIS A 40 3.76 -2.36 -7.29
C HIS A 40 3.50 -3.84 -7.00
N ARG A 41 4.06 -4.75 -7.80
CA ARG A 41 3.92 -6.20 -7.58
C ARG A 41 4.56 -6.65 -6.27
N ALA A 42 5.75 -6.15 -5.95
CA ALA A 42 6.45 -6.51 -4.72
C ALA A 42 5.66 -6.12 -3.47
N VAL A 43 4.95 -4.99 -3.49
CA VAL A 43 4.06 -4.58 -2.39
C VAL A 43 2.86 -5.51 -2.29
N LEU A 44 2.22 -5.88 -3.41
CA LEU A 44 1.11 -6.85 -3.42
C LEU A 44 1.55 -8.21 -2.87
N ASP A 45 2.67 -8.75 -3.35
CA ASP A 45 3.23 -10.03 -2.90
C ASP A 45 3.58 -10.01 -1.40
N ALA A 46 4.06 -8.87 -0.89
CA ALA A 46 4.39 -8.73 0.52
C ALA A 46 3.15 -8.81 1.41
N TRP A 47 2.04 -8.18 1.00
CA TRP A 47 0.77 -8.25 1.72
C TRP A 47 0.11 -9.63 1.63
N GLU A 48 0.19 -10.29 0.46
CA GLU A 48 -0.26 -11.66 0.29
C GLU A 48 0.47 -12.63 1.24
N ARG A 49 1.80 -12.51 1.38
CA ARG A 49 2.61 -13.36 2.27
C ARG A 49 2.22 -13.28 3.74
N VAL A 50 1.62 -12.17 4.17
CA VAL A 50 1.14 -11.98 5.55
C VAL A 50 -0.37 -12.09 5.66
N GLU A 51 -1.02 -12.63 4.61
CA GLU A 51 -2.45 -12.92 4.55
C GLU A 51 -3.34 -11.69 4.73
N VAL A 52 -2.84 -10.51 4.38
CA VAL A 52 -3.63 -9.27 4.38
C VAL A 52 -4.13 -9.01 2.97
N ARG A 53 -5.45 -8.98 2.80
CA ARG A 53 -6.07 -8.61 1.54
C ARG A 53 -5.84 -7.12 1.27
N VAL A 54 -5.39 -6.81 0.05
CA VAL A 54 -5.42 -5.44 -0.48
C VAL A 54 -6.83 -5.18 -1.03
N PRO A 55 -7.61 -4.26 -0.44
CA PRO A 55 -8.92 -3.91 -0.98
C PRO A 55 -8.80 -3.34 -2.39
N GLU A 56 -9.63 -3.84 -3.32
CA GLU A 56 -9.85 -3.16 -4.59
C GLU A 56 -10.52 -1.79 -4.34
N ARG A 57 -10.34 -0.86 -5.28
CA ARG A 57 -10.76 0.55 -5.13
C ARG A 57 -12.22 0.74 -4.77
#